data_AF-A0A7J6ANJ5-F1
#
_entry.id   AF-A0A7J6ANJ5-F1
#
_cell.length_a   1.000
_cell.length_b   1.000
_cell.length_c   1.000
_cell.angle_alpha   90.00
_cell.angle_beta   90.00
_cell.angle_gamma   90.00
#
_symmetry.space_group_name_H-M   'P 1'
#
loop_
_entity.id
_entity.type
_entity.pdbx_description
1 polymer ?
#
loop_
_entity_poly.entity_id
_entity_poly.type
_entity_poly.pdbx_seq_one_letter_code
_entity_poly.pdbx_strand_id
1 'polypeptide(L)'
;MEDQEWVNMFRTRAEDLQDEWTLYMDDSIQPKNAKPGFYEYLRGSFAQFLCSKCGRYWPSKRVMVVFHFSLDAASGRGSVKVRRFKQECRRCSAPRKENPKFGKENIDVMVEKLIEKIKFRCYNEKVGESSRASHFTGKVNGPHESAHCEACQLGICQQGT
;
A
#
# COMPACT_ATOMS: atom_id res chain seq x y z
N MET A 1 -7.82 -14.12 -5.26
CA MET A 1 -8.17 -13.04 -4.31
C MET A 1 -6.93 -12.16 -4.18
N GLU A 2 -7.04 -10.86 -4.47
CA GLU A 2 -5.92 -9.90 -4.55
C GLU A 2 -5.00 -9.92 -3.31
N ASP A 3 -5.56 -10.19 -2.13
CA ASP A 3 -4.80 -10.29 -0.88
C ASP A 3 -3.74 -11.41 -0.94
N GLN A 4 -4.05 -12.52 -1.62
CA GLN A 4 -3.08 -13.61 -1.83
C GLN A 4 -1.94 -13.18 -2.76
N GLU A 5 -2.18 -12.25 -3.68
CA GLU A 5 -1.15 -11.74 -4.57
C GLU A 5 -0.13 -10.89 -3.82
N TRP A 6 -0.59 -10.05 -2.88
CA TRP A 6 0.28 -9.31 -1.96
C TRP A 6 1.13 -10.25 -1.11
N VAL A 7 0.50 -11.23 -0.47
CA VAL A 7 1.20 -12.20 0.39
C VAL A 7 2.22 -13.02 -0.41
N ASN A 8 1.85 -13.53 -1.58
CA ASN A 8 2.74 -14.32 -2.42
C ASN A 8 3.92 -13.50 -2.94
N MET A 9 3.66 -12.29 -3.45
CA MET A 9 4.70 -11.40 -3.96
C MET A 9 5.70 -11.01 -2.86
N PHE A 10 5.18 -10.68 -1.67
CA PHE A 10 6.02 -10.38 -0.53
C PHE A 10 6.85 -11.57 -0.09
N ARG A 11 6.23 -12.75 0.06
CA ARG A 11 6.96 -13.96 0.43
C ARG A 11 8.13 -14.23 -0.51
N THR A 12 7.92 -14.18 -1.83
CA THR A 12 9.00 -14.41 -2.80
C THR A 12 10.13 -13.38 -2.67
N ARG A 13 9.83 -12.09 -2.48
CA ARG A 13 10.87 -11.07 -2.33
C ARG A 13 11.53 -11.05 -0.95
N ALA A 14 10.86 -11.58 0.06
CA ALA A 14 11.37 -11.70 1.42
C ALA A 14 12.33 -12.89 1.59
N GLU A 15 12.44 -13.80 0.61
CA GLU A 15 13.45 -14.87 0.59
C GLU A 15 14.89 -14.32 0.66
N ASP A 16 15.10 -13.09 0.21
CA ASP A 16 16.39 -12.38 0.30
C ASP A 16 16.65 -11.72 1.66
N LEU A 17 15.79 -11.95 2.66
CA LEU A 17 15.96 -11.46 4.03
C LEU A 17 16.50 -12.58 4.92
N GLN A 18 17.28 -12.22 5.93
CA GLN A 18 17.89 -13.18 6.84
C GLN A 18 16.87 -13.90 7.73
N ASP A 19 15.82 -13.20 8.14
CA ASP A 19 14.80 -13.71 9.07
C ASP A 19 13.51 -14.14 8.36
N GLU A 20 12.63 -14.83 9.09
CA GLU A 20 11.30 -15.17 8.59
C GLU A 20 10.38 -13.94 8.61
N TRP A 21 9.86 -13.54 7.45
CA TRP A 21 8.93 -12.42 7.34
C TRP A 21 7.54 -12.85 6.86
N THR A 22 6.50 -12.37 7.54
CA THR A 22 5.11 -12.59 7.13
C THR A 22 4.37 -11.26 6.90
N LEU A 23 3.54 -11.22 5.85
CA LEU A 23 2.69 -10.08 5.52
C LEU A 23 1.22 -10.39 5.78
N TYR A 24 0.52 -9.42 6.37
CA TYR A 24 -0.91 -9.47 6.67
C TYR A 24 -1.62 -8.25 6.10
N MET A 25 -2.82 -8.46 5.56
CA MET A 25 -3.74 -7.37 5.23
C MET A 25 -4.49 -6.95 6.49
N ASP A 26 -4.42 -5.67 6.86
CA ASP A 26 -5.02 -5.17 8.09
C ASP A 26 -5.56 -3.74 7.88
N ASP A 27 -6.86 -3.64 7.57
CA ASP A 27 -7.52 -2.35 7.34
C ASP A 27 -7.68 -1.51 8.63
N SER A 28 -7.35 -2.06 9.80
CA SER A 28 -7.45 -1.34 11.09
C SER A 28 -6.24 -0.45 11.38
N ILE A 29 -5.14 -0.59 10.61
CA ILE A 29 -3.92 0.20 10.79
C ILE A 29 -4.23 1.69 10.80
N GLN A 30 -3.82 2.38 11.86
CA GLN A 30 -3.88 3.82 11.92
C GLN A 30 -2.58 4.43 11.38
N PRO A 31 -2.65 5.19 10.27
CA PRO A 31 -1.49 5.85 9.68
C PRO A 31 -0.99 6.97 10.60
N LYS A 32 0.32 7.24 10.57
CA LYS A 32 1.03 8.19 11.45
C LYS A 32 0.88 7.88 12.95
N ASN A 33 0.48 6.67 13.30
CA ASN A 33 0.27 6.22 14.68
C ASN A 33 0.79 4.79 14.86
N ALA A 34 1.99 4.52 14.32
CA ALA A 34 2.65 3.23 14.51
C ALA A 34 2.97 3.03 16.01
N LYS A 35 2.69 1.83 16.51
CA LYS A 35 3.04 1.46 17.90
C LYS A 35 4.56 1.50 18.09
N PRO A 36 5.06 1.75 19.31
CA PRO A 36 6.48 1.62 19.60
C PRO A 36 7.04 0.27 19.13
N GLY A 37 8.20 0.29 18.47
CA GLY A 37 8.82 -0.90 17.87
C GLY A 37 8.36 -1.22 16.43
N PHE A 38 7.35 -0.52 15.90
CA PHE A 38 6.96 -0.61 14.49
C PHE A 38 7.48 0.60 13.71
N TYR A 39 7.98 0.31 12.51
CA TYR A 39 8.28 1.30 11.49
C TYR A 39 7.06 1.51 10.59
N GLU A 40 6.89 2.74 10.11
CA GLU A 40 5.86 3.08 9.12
C GLU A 40 6.49 3.44 7.78
N TYR A 41 5.89 2.93 6.71
CA TYR A 41 6.18 3.33 5.35
C TYR A 41 4.89 3.62 4.59
N LEU A 42 4.81 4.81 3.99
CA LEU A 42 3.69 5.25 3.15
C LEU A 42 4.12 5.28 1.69
N ARG A 43 3.34 4.69 0.80
CA ARG A 43 3.58 4.74 -0.64
C ARG A 43 2.28 4.94 -1.41
N GLY A 44 2.35 5.74 -2.47
CA GLY A 44 1.27 5.87 -3.43
C GLY A 44 1.52 4.98 -4.65
N SER A 45 0.48 4.35 -5.17
CA SER A 45 0.54 3.65 -6.46
C SER A 45 -0.76 3.79 -7.24
N PHE A 46 -0.69 3.55 -8.55
CA PHE A 46 -1.87 3.48 -9.39
C PHE A 46 -2.73 2.26 -9.04
N ALA A 47 -4.03 2.48 -8.90
CA ALA A 47 -5.01 1.43 -8.69
C ALA A 47 -6.34 1.80 -9.36
N GLN A 48 -7.22 0.80 -9.45
CA GLN A 48 -8.53 0.91 -10.04
C GLN A 48 -9.60 0.55 -9.01
N PHE A 49 -10.79 1.10 -9.17
CA PHE A 49 -11.92 0.82 -8.28
C PHE A 49 -13.12 0.38 -9.10
N LEU A 50 -13.92 -0.50 -8.50
CA LEU A 50 -15.20 -0.95 -9.03
C LEU A 50 -16.26 -0.72 -7.95
N CYS A 51 -17.27 0.08 -8.25
CA CYS A 51 -18.37 0.28 -7.32
C CYS A 51 -19.22 -0.99 -7.26
N SER A 52 -19.32 -1.54 -6.05
CA SER A 52 -20.19 -2.68 -5.74
C SER A 52 -21.68 -2.38 -5.92
N LYS A 53 -22.09 -1.10 -5.86
CA LYS A 53 -23.50 -0.68 -5.98
C LYS A 53 -23.95 -0.41 -7.42
N CYS A 54 -23.21 0.42 -8.16
CA CYS A 54 -23.64 0.89 -9.48
C CYS A 54 -22.78 0.39 -10.64
N GLY A 55 -21.80 -0.48 -10.37
CA GLY A 55 -20.92 -1.04 -11.39
C GLY A 55 -19.95 -0.02 -12.01
N ARG A 56 -19.98 1.25 -11.58
CA ARG A 56 -19.05 2.25 -12.08
C ARG A 56 -17.63 1.83 -11.77
N TYR A 57 -16.80 1.88 -12.80
CA TYR A 57 -15.37 1.72 -12.70
C TYR A 57 -14.66 3.08 -12.79
N TRP A 58 -13.59 3.27 -12.01
CA TRP A 58 -12.72 4.44 -12.15
C TRP A 58 -11.27 4.16 -11.73
N PRO A 59 -10.29 4.76 -12.44
CA PRO A 59 -8.89 4.71 -12.06
C PRO A 59 -8.52 5.82 -11.06
N SER A 60 -7.45 5.61 -10.28
CA SER A 60 -6.81 6.63 -9.45
C SER A 60 -5.29 6.57 -9.64
N LYS A 61 -4.68 7.71 -10.01
CA LYS A 61 -3.22 7.87 -10.17
C LYS A 61 -2.45 7.53 -8.91
N ARG A 62 -3.03 7.83 -7.76
CA ARG A 62 -2.38 7.71 -6.46
C ARG A 62 -3.38 7.22 -5.42
N VAL A 63 -3.32 5.93 -5.15
CA VAL A 63 -3.94 5.30 -3.98
C VAL A 63 -2.84 5.08 -2.97
N MET A 64 -3.04 5.59 -1.76
CA MET A 64 -2.08 5.41 -0.68
C MET A 64 -2.17 3.98 -0.13
N VAL A 65 -1.02 3.45 0.25
CA VAL A 65 -0.86 2.20 0.99
C VAL A 65 0.08 2.50 2.16
N VAL A 66 -0.31 2.07 3.36
CA VAL A 66 0.54 2.14 4.54
C VAL A 66 1.00 0.74 4.93
N PHE A 67 2.29 0.66 5.24
CA PHE A 67 2.96 -0.52 5.75
C PHE A 67 3.42 -0.24 7.17
N HIS A 68 3.00 -1.06 8.12
CA HIS A 68 3.57 -1.12 9.46
C HIS A 68 4.40 -2.39 9.57
N PHE A 69 5.65 -2.28 9.99
CA PHE A 69 6.53 -3.44 10.04
C PHE A 69 7.49 -3.41 11.22
N SER A 70 7.85 -4.58 11.73
CA SER A 70 8.78 -4.74 12.85
C SER A 70 9.52 -6.05 12.71
N LEU A 71 10.73 -6.09 13.28
CA LEU A 71 11.53 -7.30 13.43
C LEU A 71 11.71 -7.56 14.93
N ASP A 72 11.32 -8.75 15.37
CA ASP A 72 11.71 -9.25 16.69
C ASP A 72 13.05 -9.98 16.56
N ALA A 73 14.12 -9.30 16.95
CA ALA A 73 15.49 -9.81 16.87
C ALA A 73 15.74 -11.02 17.79
N ALA A 74 14.93 -11.21 18.85
CA ALA A 74 15.11 -12.35 19.74
C ALA A 74 14.56 -13.64 19.13
N SER A 75 13.47 -13.55 18.36
CA SER A 75 12.85 -14.70 17.72
C SER A 75 13.25 -14.88 16.25
N GLY A 76 13.90 -13.89 15.64
CA GLY A 76 14.23 -13.91 14.21
C GLY A 76 12.98 -13.88 13.34
N ARG A 77 11.94 -13.14 13.76
CA ARG A 77 10.66 -13.07 13.05
C ARG A 77 10.23 -11.64 12.79
N GLY A 78 10.02 -11.33 11.52
CA GLY A 78 9.51 -10.07 11.03
C GLY A 78 8.02 -10.14 10.69
N SER A 79 7.33 -9.03 10.90
CA SER A 79 5.92 -8.89 10.52
C SER A 79 5.69 -7.61 9.74
N VAL A 80 4.83 -7.70 8.73
CA VAL A 80 4.32 -6.56 7.96
C VAL A 80 2.81 -6.58 8.01
N LYS A 81 2.22 -5.44 8.29
CA LYS A 81 0.79 -5.17 8.15
C LYS A 81 0.57 -4.14 7.05
N VAL A 82 -0.39 -4.40 6.17
CA VAL A 82 -0.70 -3.55 5.02
C VAL A 82 -2.14 -3.06 5.08
N ARG A 83 -2.32 -1.75 4.98
CA ARG A 83 -3.63 -1.14 4.72
C ARG A 83 -3.62 -0.39 3.40
N ARG A 84 -4.62 -0.68 2.58
CA ARG A 84 -4.85 0.00 1.30
C ARG A 84 -6.00 0.99 1.49
N PHE A 85 -5.75 2.27 1.21
CA PHE A 85 -6.79 3.29 1.41
C PHE A 85 -7.87 3.20 0.33
N LYS A 86 -9.12 3.35 0.77
CA LYS A 86 -10.32 3.14 -0.05
C LYS A 86 -10.80 4.43 -0.72
N GLN A 87 -11.67 4.30 -1.71
CA GLN A 87 -12.36 5.43 -2.32
C GLN A 87 -13.86 5.21 -2.42
N GLU A 88 -14.61 6.30 -2.35
CA GLU A 88 -16.06 6.32 -2.50
C GLU A 88 -16.47 6.57 -3.95
N CYS A 89 -17.56 5.94 -4.37
CA CYS A 89 -18.13 6.19 -5.69
C CYS A 89 -18.88 7.52 -5.74
N ARG A 90 -18.35 8.50 -6.48
CA ARG A 90 -18.98 9.83 -6.64
C ARG A 90 -20.39 9.86 -7.27
N ARG A 91 -20.84 8.74 -7.87
CA ARG A 91 -22.19 8.66 -8.49
C ARG A 91 -23.28 8.23 -7.53
N CYS A 92 -22.92 7.60 -6.41
CA CYS A 92 -23.90 7.07 -5.49
C CYS A 92 -24.28 8.14 -4.45
N SER A 93 -25.57 8.26 -4.14
CA SER A 93 -26.07 9.15 -3.08
C SER A 93 -25.64 8.71 -1.68
N ALA A 94 -25.52 7.40 -1.46
CA ALA A 94 -24.95 6.81 -0.25
C ALA A 94 -23.77 5.90 -0.64
N PRO A 95 -22.59 6.46 -0.94
CA PRO A 95 -21.46 5.67 -1.41
C PRO A 95 -20.92 4.75 -0.31
N ARG A 96 -20.26 3.66 -0.73
CA ARG A 96 -19.44 2.82 0.14
C ARG A 96 -17.98 3.04 -0.21
N LYS A 97 -17.10 2.79 0.78
CA LYS A 97 -15.66 2.73 0.57
C LYS A 97 -15.30 1.44 -0.16
N GLU A 98 -14.90 1.57 -1.41
CA GLU A 98 -14.48 0.45 -2.27
C GLU A 98 -12.98 0.20 -2.12
N ASN A 99 -12.61 -1.08 -2.08
CA ASN A 99 -11.20 -1.47 -2.06
C ASN A 99 -10.54 -1.16 -3.42
N PRO A 100 -9.30 -0.66 -3.40
CA PRO A 100 -8.51 -0.54 -4.62
C PRO A 100 -8.13 -1.92 -5.15
N LYS A 101 -8.04 -2.01 -6.48
CA LYS A 101 -7.47 -3.12 -7.22
C LYS A 101 -6.15 -2.68 -7.83
N PHE A 102 -5.05 -3.23 -7.32
CA PHE A 102 -3.72 -2.98 -7.86
C PHE A 102 -3.37 -4.00 -8.94
N GLY A 103 -2.67 -3.55 -9.99
CA GLY A 103 -2.06 -4.47 -10.95
C GLY A 103 -0.85 -5.17 -10.34
N LYS A 104 -0.57 -6.40 -10.78
CA LYS A 104 0.56 -7.22 -10.30
C LYS A 104 1.89 -6.48 -10.26
N GLU A 105 2.21 -5.74 -11.33
CA GLU A 105 3.45 -4.96 -11.46
C GLU A 105 3.53 -3.84 -10.41
N ASN A 106 2.40 -3.23 -10.07
CA ASN A 106 2.34 -2.20 -9.03
C ASN A 106 2.51 -2.80 -7.63
N ILE A 107 1.93 -3.98 -7.39
CA ILE A 107 2.17 -4.74 -6.16
C ILE A 107 3.66 -5.07 -6.06
N ASP A 108 4.26 -5.59 -7.12
CA ASP A 108 5.69 -5.92 -7.19
C ASP A 108 6.59 -4.73 -6.84
N VAL A 109 6.36 -3.57 -7.46
CA VAL A 109 7.13 -2.34 -7.18
C VAL A 109 6.92 -1.87 -5.73
N MET A 110 5.70 -1.93 -5.19
CA MET A 110 5.46 -1.53 -3.80
C MET A 110 6.14 -2.48 -2.81
N VAL A 111 6.10 -3.79 -3.06
CA VAL A 111 6.75 -4.81 -2.24
C VAL A 111 8.27 -4.69 -2.32
N GLU A 112 8.86 -4.51 -3.49
CA GLU A 112 10.30 -4.26 -3.66
C GLU A 112 10.76 -3.12 -2.75
N LYS A 113 10.00 -2.03 -2.75
CA LYS A 113 10.30 -0.81 -2.00
C LYS A 113 10.12 -0.99 -0.52
N LEU A 114 9.16 -1.80 -0.11
CA LEU A 114 9.01 -2.22 1.27
C LEU A 114 10.22 -3.04 1.73
N ILE A 115 10.71 -4.00 0.92
CA ILE A 115 11.88 -4.82 1.24
C ILE A 115 13.13 -3.94 1.40
N GLU A 116 13.35 -2.96 0.53
CA GLU A 116 14.42 -1.97 0.68
C GLU A 116 14.30 -1.21 2.02
N LYS A 117 13.10 -0.81 2.42
CA LYS A 117 12.87 -0.13 3.71
C LYS A 117 13.07 -1.05 4.91
N ILE A 118 12.73 -2.34 4.80
CA ILE A 118 13.01 -3.35 5.82
C ILE A 118 14.53 -3.52 5.98
N LYS A 119 15.27 -3.74 4.89
CA LYS A 119 16.75 -3.84 4.88
C LYS A 119 17.39 -2.63 5.56
N PHE A 120 16.93 -1.42 5.22
CA PHE A 120 17.44 -0.20 5.81
C PHE A 120 17.10 -0.06 7.31
N ARG A 121 15.85 -0.29 7.72
CA ARG A 121 15.40 -0.01 9.09
C ARG A 121 15.66 -1.12 10.10
N CYS A 122 15.60 -2.37 9.67
CA CYS A 122 15.70 -3.55 10.54
C CYS A 122 17.11 -4.16 10.53
N TYR A 123 17.82 -4.07 9.40
CA TYR A 123 19.15 -4.68 9.21
C TYR A 123 20.28 -3.65 9.08
N ASN A 124 19.95 -2.37 9.05
CA ASN A 124 20.90 -1.27 8.83
C ASN A 124 21.70 -1.41 7.51
N GLU A 125 21.13 -2.12 6.54
CA GLU A 125 21.71 -2.32 5.22
C GLU A 125 21.38 -1.14 4.30
N LYS A 126 22.41 -0.46 3.79
CA LYS A 126 22.25 0.63 2.84
C LYS A 126 22.13 0.06 1.42
N VAL A 127 20.94 -0.40 1.09
CA VAL A 127 20.59 -0.80 -0.28
C VAL A 127 20.29 0.47 -1.09
N GLY A 128 20.82 0.58 -2.31
CA GLY A 128 20.45 1.66 -3.22
C GLY A 128 18.94 1.60 -3.52
N GLU A 129 18.25 2.74 -3.46
CA GLU A 129 16.82 2.78 -3.79
C GLU A 129 16.65 2.53 -5.31
N SER A 130 15.96 1.45 -5.70
CA SER A 130 15.63 1.20 -7.12
C SER A 130 14.89 2.41 -7.73
N SER A 131 15.14 2.76 -8.99
CA SER A 131 14.40 3.82 -9.68
C SER A 131 13.06 3.35 -10.27
N ARG A 132 12.61 2.12 -9.92
CA ARG A 132 11.39 1.54 -10.49
C ARG A 132 10.15 2.31 -10.06
N ALA A 133 9.47 2.88 -11.06
CA ALA A 133 8.21 3.59 -10.89
C ALA A 133 7.03 2.61 -10.98
N SER A 134 5.91 2.97 -10.34
CA SER A 134 4.65 2.25 -10.52
C SER A 134 4.21 2.32 -11.99
N HIS A 135 3.74 1.20 -12.51
CA HIS A 135 3.14 1.12 -13.83
C HIS A 135 1.76 1.78 -13.85
N PHE A 136 1.49 2.53 -14.92
CA PHE A 136 0.27 3.31 -15.08
C PHE A 136 -0.42 2.94 -16.39
N THR A 137 -1.59 2.31 -16.30
CA THR A 137 -2.40 1.93 -17.46
C THR A 137 -3.69 2.75 -17.48
N GLY A 138 -3.74 3.75 -18.36
CA GLY A 138 -4.98 4.50 -18.65
C GLY A 138 -4.80 6.02 -18.73
N LYS A 139 -5.92 6.74 -18.84
CA LYS A 139 -5.97 8.20 -18.71
C LYS A 139 -6.74 8.54 -17.43
N VAL A 140 -6.03 9.08 -16.44
CA VAL A 140 -6.67 9.71 -15.27
C VAL A 140 -6.76 11.19 -15.58
N ASN A 141 -7.94 11.59 -16.04
CA ASN A 141 -8.28 12.97 -16.37
C ASN A 141 -9.02 13.61 -15.19
N GLY A 142 -8.76 14.89 -14.95
CA GLY A 142 -9.43 15.68 -13.94
C GLY A 142 -8.70 15.76 -12.59
N PRO A 143 -9.18 16.64 -11.70
CA PRO A 143 -8.58 16.85 -10.39
C PRO A 143 -8.73 15.61 -9.50
N HIS A 144 -7.82 15.47 -8.52
CA HIS A 144 -7.96 14.45 -7.49
C HIS A 144 -9.22 14.71 -6.66
N GLU A 145 -10.17 13.77 -6.69
CA GLU A 145 -11.45 13.82 -5.97
C GLU A 145 -11.25 13.59 -4.47
N SER A 146 -10.67 14.59 -3.78
CA SER A 146 -10.21 14.48 -2.39
C SER A 146 -11.33 14.17 -1.40
N ALA A 147 -12.56 14.66 -1.66
CA ALA A 147 -13.73 14.41 -0.81
C ALA A 147 -14.11 12.92 -0.73
N HIS A 148 -13.82 12.16 -1.79
CA HIS A 148 -14.13 10.73 -1.90
C HIS A 148 -12.93 9.82 -1.61
N CYS A 149 -11.79 10.38 -1.19
CA CYS A 149 -10.56 9.65 -0.95
C CYS A 149 -10.32 9.49 0.54
N GLU A 150 -10.29 8.25 1.04
CA GLU A 150 -10.11 7.98 2.47
C GLU A 150 -8.77 8.54 2.98
N ALA A 151 -7.70 8.44 2.19
CA ALA A 151 -6.41 8.97 2.57
C ALA A 151 -6.37 10.51 2.62
N CYS A 152 -7.17 11.21 1.81
CA CYS A 152 -7.34 12.67 1.91
C CYS A 152 -8.10 13.05 3.18
N GLN A 153 -9.18 12.33 3.49
CA GLN A 153 -9.98 12.55 4.70
C GLN A 153 -9.14 12.39 5.98
N LEU A 154 -8.09 11.56 5.94
CA LEU A 154 -7.15 11.36 7.04
C LEU A 154 -5.88 12.24 6.96
N GLY A 155 -5.78 13.16 5.98
CA GLY A 155 -4.63 14.06 5.83
C GLY A 155 -3.31 13.35 5.45
N ILE A 156 -3.39 12.23 4.73
CA ILE A 156 -2.24 11.39 4.34
C ILE A 156 -1.84 11.61 2.88
N CYS A 157 -2.81 11.92 2.02
CA CYS A 157 -2.53 12.35 0.65
C CYS A 157 -1.82 13.70 0.68
N GLN A 158 -0.50 13.67 0.82
CA GLN A 158 0.36 14.79 0.48
C GLN A 158 0.21 14.96 -1.04
N GLN A 159 -0.59 15.94 -1.47
CA GLN A 159 -0.57 16.38 -2.87
C GLN A 159 0.90 16.63 -3.18
N GLY A 160 1.43 16.01 -4.23
CA GLY A 160 2.74 16.44 -4.72
C GLY A 160 2.57 17.90 -5.08
N THR A 161 3.24 18.79 -4.35
CA THR A 161 3.65 20.08 -4.89
C THR A 161 4.40 19.85 -6.19
#